data_AF-A0A3B9WQT7-F1
#
_entry.id   AF-A0A3B9WQT7-F1
#
_cell.length_a   1.000
_cell.length_b   1.000
_cell.length_c   1.000
_cell.angle_alpha   90.00
_cell.angle_beta   90.00
_cell.angle_gamma   90.00
#
_symmetry.space_group_name_H-M   'P 1'
#
loop_
_entity.id
_entity.type
_entity.pdbx_description
1 polymer ?
#
loop_
_entity_poly.entity_id
_entity_poly.type
_entity_poly.pdbx_seq_one_letter_code
_entity_poly.pdbx_strand_id
1 'polypeptide(L)'
;MRYSDYKFDVPGEKLIRVIVDTDAKNEADDQFAIVQALLSPRFENQGFIAAHFGNRNCCDSMLRSYRELEKIFDLMGFDKTDMLYKGAETALADRTSPNESEGSELIIREALKEDERPLYVLFLGAITDLASAYLKQPRIAGRLTAIWIGGGAYPNGGQEFNLGNDINAANVVFQSPIELWQVPKNVYEMMNVSLAELELKVRPCGAIGEYLCDQLNAHAHEEGPRKSSFRSGETWVLGDNPAVGLLLGEQRFRFDWVPAPLISADMTYVHTGLNRPVRVYNSIDSRVILEDMFAKLKLFASKH
;
A
#
# COMPACT_ATOMS: atom_id res chain seq x y z
N MET A 1 -11.24 -11.21 -7.16
CA MET A 1 -10.23 -12.11 -7.77
C MET A 1 -9.40 -12.73 -6.67
N ARG A 2 -9.21 -14.06 -6.72
CA ARG A 2 -8.40 -14.80 -5.75
C ARG A 2 -7.54 -15.84 -6.47
N TYR A 3 -6.22 -15.73 -6.34
CA TYR A 3 -5.29 -16.77 -6.79
C TYR A 3 -5.16 -17.85 -5.71
N SER A 4 -5.55 -19.08 -6.03
CA SER A 4 -5.55 -20.20 -5.06
C SER A 4 -4.85 -21.46 -5.57
N ASP A 5 -4.05 -21.36 -6.63
CA ASP A 5 -3.28 -22.50 -7.11
C ASP A 5 -2.07 -22.72 -6.20
N TYR A 6 -2.32 -23.38 -5.06
CA TYR A 6 -1.33 -23.81 -4.07
C TYR A 6 -1.65 -25.24 -3.63
N LYS A 7 -0.66 -25.92 -3.02
CA LYS A 7 -0.86 -27.26 -2.43
C LYS A 7 -1.43 -27.22 -1.01
N PHE A 8 -1.70 -26.03 -0.47
CA PHE A 8 -2.32 -25.81 0.82
C PHE A 8 -3.58 -24.98 0.63
N ASP A 9 -4.53 -25.13 1.55
CA ASP A 9 -5.79 -24.40 1.54
C ASP A 9 -5.82 -23.35 2.65
N VAL A 10 -6.55 -22.26 2.39
CA VAL A 10 -6.91 -21.26 3.41
C VAL A 10 -8.34 -21.54 3.86
N PRO A 11 -8.60 -21.75 5.16
CA PRO A 11 -9.97 -21.94 5.66
C PRO A 11 -10.89 -20.78 5.27
N GLY A 12 -12.14 -21.08 4.92
CA GLY A 12 -13.09 -20.09 4.37
C GLY A 12 -13.32 -18.90 5.30
N GLU A 13 -13.38 -19.15 6.61
CA GLU A 13 -13.53 -18.14 7.67
C GLU A 13 -12.29 -17.25 7.85
N LYS A 14 -11.18 -17.59 7.21
CA LYS A 14 -9.95 -16.78 7.20
C LYS A 14 -9.81 -15.95 5.93
N LEU A 15 -10.69 -16.10 4.95
CA LEU A 15 -10.71 -15.28 3.75
C LEU A 15 -11.13 -13.85 4.08
N ILE A 16 -10.46 -12.90 3.45
CA ILE A 16 -10.69 -11.47 3.65
C ILE A 16 -10.86 -10.77 2.31
N ARG A 17 -11.61 -9.67 2.29
CA ARG A 17 -11.73 -8.81 1.11
C ARG A 17 -10.64 -7.75 1.18
N VAL A 18 -9.97 -7.51 0.05
CA VAL A 18 -8.84 -6.56 -0.02
C VAL A 18 -9.02 -5.61 -1.18
N ILE A 19 -8.81 -4.32 -0.94
CA ILE A 19 -8.55 -3.31 -1.98
C ILE A 19 -7.11 -2.83 -1.78
N VAL A 20 -6.38 -2.63 -2.87
CA VAL A 20 -5.03 -2.07 -2.84
C VAL A 20 -5.03 -0.72 -3.54
N ASP A 21 -4.68 0.33 -2.83
CA ASP A 21 -4.56 1.71 -3.30
C ASP A 21 -3.06 2.05 -3.36
N THR A 22 -2.56 2.34 -4.56
CA THR A 22 -1.13 2.31 -4.86
C THR A 22 -0.73 3.38 -5.85
N ASP A 23 0.38 4.05 -5.55
CA ASP A 23 1.01 5.03 -6.41
C ASP A 23 2.12 4.38 -7.25
N ALA A 24 1.81 3.21 -7.82
CA ALA A 24 2.70 2.21 -8.42
C ALA A 24 3.81 2.68 -9.36
N LYS A 25 3.80 3.92 -9.85
CA LYS A 25 4.86 4.48 -10.71
C LYS A 25 5.61 5.66 -10.12
N ASN A 26 5.53 5.82 -8.80
CA ASN A 26 6.26 6.79 -8.01
C ASN A 26 7.70 6.34 -7.74
N GLU A 27 7.87 5.20 -7.07
CA GLU A 27 9.15 4.53 -6.85
C GLU A 27 9.16 3.15 -7.54
N ALA A 28 9.66 2.11 -6.85
CA ALA A 28 9.91 0.80 -7.42
C ALA A 28 9.47 -0.39 -6.53
N ASP A 29 8.88 -0.13 -5.37
CA ASP A 29 8.48 -1.15 -4.40
C ASP A 29 6.99 -1.53 -4.43
N ASP A 30 6.08 -0.60 -4.79
CA ASP A 30 4.65 -0.89 -4.95
C ASP A 30 4.39 -2.14 -5.79
N GLN A 31 5.14 -2.32 -6.89
CA GLN A 31 4.97 -3.44 -7.81
C GLN A 31 5.16 -4.79 -7.10
N PHE A 32 6.09 -4.86 -6.15
CA PHE A 32 6.32 -6.05 -5.36
C PHE A 32 5.16 -6.33 -4.40
N ALA A 33 4.60 -5.28 -3.78
CA ALA A 33 3.43 -5.40 -2.91
C ALA A 33 2.17 -5.81 -3.70
N ILE A 34 1.94 -5.23 -4.89
CA ILE A 34 0.83 -5.58 -5.79
C ILE A 34 0.90 -7.06 -6.17
N VAL A 35 2.07 -7.53 -6.60
CA VAL A 35 2.29 -8.94 -6.94
C VAL A 35 2.05 -9.85 -5.73
N GLN A 36 2.55 -9.48 -4.54
CA GLN A 36 2.32 -10.27 -3.33
C GLN A 36 0.82 -10.32 -2.96
N ALA A 37 0.08 -9.23 -3.13
CA ALA A 37 -1.37 -9.19 -2.89
C ALA A 37 -2.14 -10.08 -3.87
N LEU A 38 -1.82 -10.02 -5.17
CA LEU A 38 -2.42 -10.86 -6.21
C LEU A 38 -2.20 -12.35 -5.95
N LEU A 39 -0.99 -12.73 -5.49
CA LEU A 39 -0.62 -14.12 -5.24
C LEU A 39 -1.05 -14.63 -3.86
N SER A 40 -1.69 -13.82 -3.00
CA SER A 40 -2.06 -14.23 -1.64
C SER A 40 -3.40 -14.99 -1.61
N PRO A 41 -3.42 -16.30 -1.30
CA PRO A 41 -4.64 -17.11 -1.38
C PRO A 41 -5.66 -16.81 -0.26
N ARG A 42 -5.29 -15.99 0.71
CA ARG A 42 -6.18 -15.45 1.74
C ARG A 42 -7.04 -14.29 1.21
N PHE A 43 -6.58 -13.61 0.16
CA PHE A 43 -7.15 -12.34 -0.29
C PHE A 43 -8.15 -12.59 -1.41
N GLU A 44 -9.37 -12.12 -1.20
CA GLU A 44 -10.32 -11.86 -2.27
C GLU A 44 -10.15 -10.40 -2.69
N ASN A 45 -9.30 -10.16 -3.69
CA ASN A 45 -9.01 -8.82 -4.20
C ASN A 45 -10.27 -8.26 -4.89
N GLN A 46 -10.81 -7.15 -4.37
CA GLN A 46 -11.99 -6.47 -4.93
C GLN A 46 -11.61 -5.42 -5.99
N GLY A 47 -10.36 -4.97 -5.99
CA GLY A 47 -9.85 -4.00 -6.96
C GLY A 47 -8.52 -3.39 -6.52
N PHE A 48 -7.87 -2.74 -7.49
CA PHE A 48 -6.63 -1.99 -7.34
C PHE A 48 -6.89 -0.55 -7.79
N ILE A 49 -6.60 0.42 -6.94
CA ILE A 49 -6.80 1.84 -7.16
C ILE A 49 -5.45 2.45 -7.49
N ALA A 50 -5.39 3.15 -8.63
CA ALA A 50 -4.25 3.95 -9.03
C ALA A 50 -4.27 5.29 -8.30
N ALA A 51 -3.40 5.48 -7.31
CA ALA A 51 -3.30 6.73 -6.55
C ALA A 51 -2.34 7.74 -7.23
N HIS A 52 -2.55 9.02 -6.92
CA HIS A 52 -1.58 10.07 -7.27
C HIS A 52 -0.37 10.04 -6.32
N PHE A 53 0.79 10.41 -6.84
CA PHE A 53 2.00 10.69 -6.06
C PHE A 53 2.42 12.16 -6.16
N GLY A 54 1.41 13.02 -6.29
CA GLY A 54 1.56 14.46 -6.36
C GLY A 54 1.83 14.97 -7.77
N ASN A 55 1.86 16.30 -7.90
CA ASN A 55 1.92 17.00 -9.18
C ASN A 55 3.19 17.83 -9.38
N ARG A 56 4.18 17.68 -8.49
CA ARG A 56 5.39 18.52 -8.50
C ARG A 56 6.23 18.29 -9.77
N ASN A 57 6.28 17.05 -10.24
CA ASN A 57 7.14 16.63 -11.35
C ASN A 57 6.36 16.09 -12.57
N CYS A 58 5.08 15.74 -12.41
CA CYS A 58 4.22 15.25 -13.47
C CYS A 58 2.75 15.51 -13.13
N CYS A 59 1.95 16.00 -14.09
CA CYS A 59 0.52 16.25 -13.89
C CYS A 59 -0.35 15.01 -14.16
N ASP A 60 0.26 13.88 -14.50
CA ASP A 60 -0.39 12.62 -14.87
C ASP A 60 0.02 11.45 -13.96
N SER A 61 0.44 11.74 -12.71
CA SER A 61 0.94 10.73 -11.77
C SER A 61 -0.05 9.57 -11.56
N MET A 62 -1.33 9.87 -11.33
CA MET A 62 -2.38 8.87 -11.24
C MET A 62 -2.46 7.98 -12.50
N LEU A 63 -2.41 8.57 -13.71
CA LEU A 63 -2.45 7.80 -14.96
C LEU A 63 -1.21 6.92 -15.14
N ARG A 64 -0.05 7.35 -14.63
CA ARG A 64 1.16 6.52 -14.62
C ARG A 64 0.98 5.31 -13.70
N SER A 65 0.43 5.50 -12.50
CA SER A 65 0.07 4.40 -11.59
C SER A 65 -0.93 3.43 -12.24
N TYR A 66 -1.94 3.95 -12.93
CA TYR A 66 -2.94 3.13 -13.62
C TYR A 66 -2.33 2.26 -14.72
N ARG A 67 -1.48 2.85 -15.58
CA ARG A 67 -0.77 2.10 -16.64
C ARG A 67 0.18 1.06 -16.07
N GLU A 68 0.80 1.34 -14.93
CA GLU A 68 1.66 0.39 -14.25
C GLU A 68 0.86 -0.82 -13.73
N LEU A 69 -0.32 -0.59 -13.15
CA LEU A 69 -1.24 -1.66 -12.76
C LEU A 69 -1.65 -2.52 -13.96
N GLU A 70 -2.03 -1.89 -15.09
CA GLU A 70 -2.35 -2.62 -16.32
C GLU A 70 -1.19 -3.52 -16.76
N LYS A 71 0.03 -2.97 -16.74
CA LYS A 71 1.23 -3.71 -17.13
C LYS A 71 1.50 -4.91 -16.22
N ILE A 72 1.35 -4.78 -14.91
CA ILE A 72 1.55 -5.90 -13.97
C ILE A 72 0.52 -7.00 -14.23
N PHE A 73 -0.76 -6.65 -14.39
CA PHE A 73 -1.81 -7.62 -14.72
C PHE A 73 -1.52 -8.34 -16.04
N ASP A 74 -1.11 -7.60 -17.08
CA ASP A 74 -0.77 -8.14 -18.38
C ASP A 74 0.44 -9.10 -18.30
N LEU A 75 1.49 -8.74 -17.55
CA LEU A 75 2.68 -9.59 -17.35
C LEU A 75 2.39 -10.87 -16.57
N MET A 76 1.41 -10.84 -15.67
CA MET A 76 0.98 -12.01 -14.90
C MET A 76 -0.12 -12.81 -15.59
N GLY A 77 -0.66 -12.34 -16.71
CA GLY A 77 -1.78 -12.99 -17.40
C GLY A 77 -3.08 -13.01 -16.58
N PHE A 78 -3.25 -12.05 -15.65
CA PHE A 78 -4.47 -11.93 -14.86
C PHE A 78 -5.51 -11.08 -15.57
N ASP A 79 -6.78 -11.48 -15.48
CA ASP A 79 -7.89 -10.68 -16.01
C ASP A 79 -8.03 -9.37 -15.22
N LYS A 80 -7.98 -8.26 -15.94
CA LYS A 80 -8.09 -6.90 -15.38
C LYS A 80 -9.51 -6.34 -15.41
N THR A 81 -10.48 -7.08 -15.96
CA THR A 81 -11.90 -6.68 -16.00
C THR A 81 -12.42 -6.40 -14.59
N ASP A 82 -12.96 -5.20 -14.38
CA ASP A 82 -13.47 -4.71 -13.10
C ASP A 82 -12.46 -4.77 -11.92
N MET A 83 -11.16 -4.81 -12.21
CA MET A 83 -10.10 -4.91 -11.22
C MET A 83 -9.28 -3.62 -11.05
N LEU A 84 -9.24 -2.73 -12.03
CA LEU A 84 -8.40 -1.53 -12.02
C LEU A 84 -9.26 -0.26 -12.02
N TYR A 85 -8.97 0.66 -11.10
CA TYR A 85 -9.76 1.87 -10.86
C TYR A 85 -8.86 3.08 -10.77
N LYS A 86 -9.29 4.21 -11.34
CA LYS A 86 -8.58 5.49 -11.23
C LYS A 86 -8.91 6.16 -9.89
N GLY A 87 -7.88 6.39 -9.08
CA GLY A 87 -7.97 7.16 -7.85
C GLY A 87 -8.08 8.66 -8.10
N ALA A 88 -7.97 9.44 -7.03
CA ALA A 88 -7.96 10.89 -7.12
C ALA A 88 -6.74 11.37 -7.93
N GLU A 89 -6.92 12.40 -8.76
CA GLU A 89 -5.82 12.96 -9.57
C GLU A 89 -4.88 13.85 -8.76
N THR A 90 -5.36 14.42 -7.65
CA THR A 90 -4.67 15.41 -6.85
C THR A 90 -4.99 15.23 -5.37
N ALA A 91 -4.20 15.88 -4.51
CA ALA A 91 -4.49 15.99 -3.08
C ALA A 91 -5.81 16.75 -2.82
N LEU A 92 -6.40 16.52 -1.65
CA LEU A 92 -7.55 17.30 -1.20
C LEU A 92 -7.20 18.78 -1.04
N ALA A 93 -8.07 19.65 -1.57
CA ALA A 93 -7.92 21.10 -1.43
C ALA A 93 -8.04 21.55 0.04
N ASP A 94 -8.91 20.91 0.80
CA ASP A 94 -9.13 21.13 2.23
C ASP A 94 -9.62 19.86 2.93
N ARG A 95 -10.00 19.95 4.20
CA ARG A 95 -10.40 18.79 5.03
C ARG A 95 -11.90 18.47 4.98
N THR A 96 -12.64 19.11 4.07
CA THR A 96 -14.11 19.04 4.00
C THR A 96 -14.63 18.72 2.61
N SER A 97 -13.86 19.01 1.57
CA SER A 97 -14.22 18.75 0.18
C SER A 97 -13.56 17.46 -0.31
N PRO A 98 -14.34 16.39 -0.62
CA PRO A 98 -13.79 15.17 -1.22
C PRO A 98 -13.39 15.39 -2.68
N ASN A 99 -12.45 14.59 -3.16
CA ASN A 99 -12.21 14.43 -4.59
C ASN A 99 -13.14 13.34 -5.16
N GLU A 100 -13.60 13.53 -6.39
CA GLU A 100 -14.34 12.51 -7.14
C GLU A 100 -13.36 11.56 -7.82
N SER A 101 -13.51 10.25 -7.61
CA SER A 101 -12.65 9.22 -8.20
C SER A 101 -13.35 7.86 -8.24
N GLU A 102 -12.95 7.00 -9.18
CA GLU A 102 -13.41 5.61 -9.21
C GLU A 102 -12.94 4.84 -7.97
N GLY A 103 -11.76 5.17 -7.45
CA GLY A 103 -11.19 4.60 -6.23
C GLY A 103 -12.03 4.87 -4.98
N SER A 104 -12.43 6.12 -4.75
CA SER A 104 -13.30 6.47 -3.61
C SER A 104 -14.66 5.78 -3.70
N GLU A 105 -15.24 5.69 -4.90
CA GLU A 105 -16.50 4.96 -5.13
C GLU A 105 -16.36 3.44 -4.91
N LEU A 106 -15.24 2.83 -5.32
CA LEU A 106 -14.95 1.43 -5.04
C LEU A 106 -14.91 1.16 -3.52
N ILE A 107 -14.20 2.01 -2.76
CA ILE A 107 -14.11 1.88 -1.30
C ILE A 107 -15.50 1.96 -0.67
N ILE A 108 -16.32 2.92 -1.08
CA ILE A 108 -17.69 3.07 -0.57
C ILE A 108 -18.53 1.82 -0.90
N ARG A 109 -18.49 1.38 -2.16
CA ARG A 109 -19.24 0.23 -2.66
C ARG A 109 -18.92 -1.03 -1.87
N GLU A 110 -17.64 -1.37 -1.71
CA GLU A 110 -17.24 -2.60 -1.04
C GLU A 110 -17.42 -2.53 0.48
N ALA A 111 -17.26 -1.35 1.09
CA ALA A 111 -17.51 -1.16 2.52
C ALA A 111 -19.00 -1.29 2.88
N LEU A 112 -19.90 -0.84 2.00
CA LEU A 112 -21.34 -0.93 2.23
C LEU A 112 -21.97 -2.24 1.73
N LYS A 113 -21.19 -3.09 1.05
CA LYS A 113 -21.64 -4.42 0.61
C LYS A 113 -21.89 -5.32 1.82
N GLU A 114 -23.06 -5.95 1.84
CA GLU A 114 -23.42 -6.94 2.84
C GLU A 114 -22.63 -8.24 2.59
N ASP A 115 -21.51 -8.37 3.30
CA ASP A 115 -20.61 -9.52 3.26
C ASP A 115 -19.93 -9.64 4.64
N GLU A 116 -20.05 -10.82 5.25
CA GLU A 116 -19.53 -11.07 6.60
C GLU A 116 -18.00 -11.06 6.67
N ARG A 117 -17.32 -11.20 5.52
CA ARG A 117 -15.85 -11.17 5.48
C ARG A 117 -15.36 -9.74 5.69
N PRO A 118 -14.34 -9.52 6.54
CA PRO A 118 -13.80 -8.20 6.79
C PRO A 118 -13.20 -7.61 5.50
N LEU A 119 -13.37 -6.30 5.33
CA LEU A 119 -12.73 -5.52 4.27
C LEU A 119 -11.49 -4.82 4.82
N TYR A 120 -10.37 -5.04 4.15
CA TYR A 120 -9.13 -4.29 4.35
C TYR A 120 -8.83 -3.45 3.12
N VAL A 121 -8.38 -2.22 3.34
CA VAL A 121 -7.91 -1.34 2.26
C VAL A 121 -6.45 -0.97 2.56
N LEU A 122 -5.56 -1.35 1.65
CA LEU A 122 -4.13 -1.12 1.74
C LEU A 122 -3.81 0.17 1.01
N PHE A 123 -3.15 1.13 1.67
CA PHE A 123 -2.71 2.39 1.09
C PHE A 123 -1.19 2.41 1.07
N LEU A 124 -0.63 2.27 -0.13
CA LEU A 124 0.80 2.28 -0.40
C LEU A 124 1.32 3.71 -0.70
N GLY A 125 0.40 4.63 -1.01
CA GLY A 125 0.68 6.03 -1.29
C GLY A 125 -0.06 7.03 -0.39
N ALA A 126 -0.44 8.18 -0.96
CA ALA A 126 -1.29 9.16 -0.29
C ALA A 126 -2.68 8.58 0.04
N ILE A 127 -3.22 8.89 1.22
CA ILE A 127 -4.49 8.32 1.71
C ILE A 127 -5.75 9.07 1.19
N THR A 128 -5.63 9.70 0.02
CA THR A 128 -6.59 10.65 -0.55
C THR A 128 -7.94 10.01 -0.89
N ASP A 129 -7.91 8.83 -1.50
CA ASP A 129 -9.12 8.12 -1.90
C ASP A 129 -9.95 7.66 -0.68
N LEU A 130 -9.31 7.26 0.43
CA LEU A 130 -10.01 6.96 1.69
C LEU A 130 -10.65 8.20 2.31
N ALA A 131 -9.88 9.30 2.36
CA ALA A 131 -10.39 10.55 2.92
C ALA A 131 -11.60 11.03 2.11
N SER A 132 -11.51 10.98 0.78
CA SER A 132 -12.62 11.30 -0.12
C SER A 132 -13.82 10.38 0.09
N ALA A 133 -13.60 9.06 0.16
CA ALA A 133 -14.64 8.08 0.42
C ALA A 133 -15.36 8.34 1.76
N TYR A 134 -14.61 8.65 2.81
CA TYR A 134 -15.16 8.95 4.14
C TYR A 134 -15.96 10.25 4.16
N LEU A 135 -15.45 11.32 3.55
CA LEU A 135 -16.14 12.61 3.45
C LEU A 135 -17.47 12.48 2.69
N LYS A 136 -17.51 11.66 1.62
CA LYS A 136 -18.73 11.33 0.87
C LYS A 136 -19.69 10.45 1.67
N GLN A 137 -19.16 9.45 2.37
CA GLN A 137 -19.96 8.45 3.07
C GLN A 137 -19.36 8.09 4.45
N PRO A 138 -19.66 8.87 5.49
CA PRO A 138 -19.10 8.63 6.83
C PRO A 138 -19.46 7.25 7.43
N ARG A 139 -20.53 6.59 6.94
CA ARG A 139 -20.97 5.27 7.40
C ARG A 139 -19.94 4.16 7.14
N ILE A 140 -18.94 4.36 6.28
CA ILE A 140 -17.90 3.36 6.02
C ILE A 140 -16.95 3.15 7.21
N ALA A 141 -16.90 4.09 8.16
CA ALA A 141 -15.90 4.07 9.24
C ALA A 141 -15.90 2.81 10.11
N GLY A 142 -17.05 2.18 10.30
CA GLY A 142 -17.17 0.91 11.03
C GLY A 142 -17.22 -0.34 10.15
N ARG A 143 -16.88 -0.21 8.86
CA ARG A 143 -17.09 -1.26 7.84
C ARG A 143 -15.80 -1.73 7.15
N LEU A 144 -14.66 -1.09 7.44
CA LEU A 144 -13.36 -1.44 6.88
C LEU A 144 -12.23 -1.19 7.88
N THR A 145 -11.08 -1.81 7.63
CA THR A 145 -9.81 -1.49 8.27
C THR A 145 -8.83 -0.97 7.23
N ALA A 146 -8.30 0.23 7.44
CA ALA A 146 -7.27 0.83 6.60
C ALA A 146 -5.88 0.44 7.11
N ILE A 147 -4.99 0.05 6.21
CA ILE A 147 -3.56 -0.15 6.48
C ILE A 147 -2.81 0.86 5.64
N TRP A 148 -2.02 1.73 6.26
CA TRP A 148 -1.33 2.82 5.57
C TRP A 148 0.17 2.76 5.77
N ILE A 149 0.89 2.71 4.66
CA ILE A 149 2.34 2.93 4.58
C ILE A 149 2.54 4.43 4.46
N GLY A 150 2.88 5.08 5.57
CA GLY A 150 3.01 6.52 5.57
C GLY A 150 3.12 7.15 6.95
N GLY A 151 3.60 8.37 6.95
CA GLY A 151 3.89 9.16 8.14
C GLY A 151 5.27 8.89 8.77
N GLY A 152 5.79 9.93 9.41
CA GLY A 152 7.10 9.90 10.06
C GLY A 152 7.15 9.09 11.36
N ALA A 153 8.36 8.98 11.91
CA ALA A 153 8.62 8.23 13.12
C ALA A 153 7.96 8.90 14.34
N TYR A 154 7.31 8.09 15.18
CA TYR A 154 6.76 8.56 16.45
C TYR A 154 7.87 8.86 17.48
N PRO A 155 7.65 9.82 18.41
CA PRO A 155 6.43 10.62 18.55
C PRO A 155 6.41 11.87 17.66
N ASN A 156 7.51 12.27 17.04
CA ASN A 156 7.63 13.60 16.45
C ASN A 156 6.97 13.74 15.07
N GLY A 157 6.78 12.63 14.36
CA GLY A 157 6.47 12.67 12.93
C GLY A 157 7.69 13.12 12.13
N GLY A 158 7.45 13.87 11.06
CA GLY A 158 8.50 14.43 10.20
C GLY A 158 8.25 14.16 8.73
N GLN A 159 9.22 14.55 7.91
CA GLN A 159 9.10 14.43 6.46
C GLN A 159 8.97 12.97 6.02
N GLU A 160 7.88 12.68 5.34
CA GLU A 160 7.55 11.40 4.75
C GLU A 160 6.77 11.67 3.46
N PHE A 161 7.04 10.87 2.42
CA PHE A 161 6.63 11.17 1.05
C PHE A 161 5.10 11.05 0.87
N ASN A 162 4.51 9.96 1.32
CA ASN A 162 3.08 9.67 1.18
C ASN A 162 2.23 10.67 1.96
N LEU A 163 2.61 10.94 3.21
CA LEU A 163 2.00 11.99 4.02
C LEU A 163 2.15 13.38 3.39
N GLY A 164 3.33 13.67 2.84
CA GLY A 164 3.62 14.94 2.18
C GLY A 164 2.82 15.19 0.90
N ASN A 165 2.33 14.12 0.26
CA ASN A 165 1.45 14.23 -0.90
C ASN A 165 0.01 14.58 -0.54
N ASP A 166 -0.48 14.26 0.66
CA ASP A 166 -1.78 14.76 1.12
C ASP A 166 -1.92 14.82 2.66
N ILE A 167 -1.49 15.95 3.23
CA ILE A 167 -1.65 16.26 4.66
C ILE A 167 -3.12 16.45 5.05
N ASN A 168 -3.97 16.92 4.12
CA ASN A 168 -5.39 17.12 4.38
C ASN A 168 -6.10 15.79 4.53
N ALA A 169 -5.87 14.84 3.62
CA ALA A 169 -6.40 13.49 3.69
C ALA A 169 -5.94 12.77 4.96
N ALA A 170 -4.65 12.84 5.31
CA ALA A 170 -4.15 12.26 6.55
C ALA A 170 -4.90 12.82 7.78
N ASN A 171 -5.08 14.14 7.85
CA ASN A 171 -5.84 14.77 8.93
C ASN A 171 -7.31 14.34 8.95
N VAL A 172 -7.97 14.18 7.80
CA VAL A 172 -9.34 13.67 7.70
C VAL A 172 -9.43 12.26 8.29
N VAL A 173 -8.53 11.37 7.88
CA VAL A 173 -8.54 9.96 8.34
C VAL A 173 -8.17 9.85 9.82
N PHE A 174 -7.16 10.57 10.29
CA PHE A 174 -6.78 10.56 11.71
C PHE A 174 -7.89 11.09 12.64
N GLN A 175 -8.71 12.03 12.18
CA GLN A 175 -9.85 12.55 12.92
C GLN A 175 -11.14 11.71 12.72
N SER A 176 -11.11 10.72 11.83
CA SER A 176 -12.25 9.84 11.58
C SER A 176 -12.32 8.65 12.56
N PRO A 177 -13.49 8.01 12.68
CA PRO A 177 -13.61 6.74 13.41
C PRO A 177 -13.06 5.50 12.67
N ILE A 178 -12.59 5.60 11.42
CA ILE A 178 -12.14 4.46 10.59
C ILE A 178 -11.04 3.67 11.29
N GLU A 179 -11.10 2.35 11.48
CA GLU A 179 -9.94 1.63 12.02
C GLU A 179 -8.71 1.81 11.10
N LEU A 180 -7.59 2.28 11.67
CA LEU A 180 -6.35 2.58 10.94
C LEU A 180 -5.17 1.90 11.60
N TRP A 181 -4.41 1.19 10.77
CA TRP A 181 -3.13 0.59 11.08
C TRP A 181 -2.06 1.34 10.30
N GLN A 182 -1.19 2.06 11.00
CA GLN A 182 -0.14 2.85 10.40
C GLN A 182 1.20 2.13 10.51
N VAL A 183 1.91 2.04 9.38
CA VAL A 183 3.30 1.61 9.31
C VAL A 183 4.14 2.86 9.02
N PRO A 184 4.76 3.47 10.03
CA PRO A 184 5.54 4.70 9.84
C PRO A 184 6.90 4.41 9.19
N LYS A 185 7.56 5.47 8.71
CA LYS A 185 8.85 5.44 8.01
C LYS A 185 9.91 4.55 8.61
N ASN A 186 10.17 4.69 9.90
CA ASN A 186 11.18 3.91 10.61
C ASN A 186 10.88 2.39 10.63
N VAL A 187 9.64 1.98 10.33
CA VAL A 187 9.23 0.57 10.31
C VAL A 187 9.20 0.03 8.89
N TYR A 188 8.61 0.73 7.92
CA TYR A 188 8.63 0.23 6.55
C TYR A 188 10.05 0.20 5.97
N GLU A 189 10.95 1.09 6.43
CA GLU A 189 12.38 1.05 6.07
C GLU A 189 13.12 -0.20 6.59
N MET A 190 12.51 -1.00 7.47
CA MET A 190 13.06 -2.29 7.88
C MET A 190 12.94 -3.36 6.78
N MET A 191 12.21 -3.11 5.70
CA MET A 191 12.04 -4.00 4.55
C MET A 191 13.21 -3.94 3.56
N ASN A 192 14.44 -3.96 4.07
CA ASN A 192 15.62 -3.93 3.23
C ASN A 192 15.84 -5.27 2.53
N VAL A 193 16.17 -5.22 1.23
CA VAL A 193 16.50 -6.38 0.40
C VAL A 193 17.77 -6.09 -0.40
N SER A 194 18.62 -7.10 -0.61
CA SER A 194 19.76 -6.95 -1.52
C SER A 194 19.37 -7.16 -2.98
N LEU A 195 20.01 -6.43 -3.90
CA LEU A 195 19.82 -6.65 -5.33
C LEU A 195 20.21 -8.08 -5.75
N ALA A 196 21.20 -8.68 -5.08
CA ALA A 196 21.58 -10.07 -5.28
C ALA A 196 20.47 -11.06 -4.88
N GLU A 197 19.71 -10.78 -3.82
CA GLU A 197 18.54 -11.59 -3.48
C GLU A 197 17.44 -11.47 -4.53
N LEU A 198 17.21 -10.27 -5.07
CA LEU A 198 16.25 -10.07 -6.16
C LEU A 198 16.69 -10.81 -7.42
N GLU A 199 17.97 -10.73 -7.80
CA GLU A 199 18.53 -11.48 -8.93
C GLU A 199 18.38 -13.00 -8.76
N LEU A 200 18.65 -13.51 -7.55
CA LEU A 200 18.58 -14.94 -7.27
C LEU A 200 17.14 -15.47 -7.16
N LYS A 201 16.26 -14.73 -6.46
CA LYS A 201 14.95 -15.22 -6.02
C LYS A 201 13.79 -14.69 -6.84
N VAL A 202 13.89 -13.49 -7.42
CA VAL A 202 12.79 -12.83 -8.15
C VAL A 202 13.01 -12.88 -9.66
N ARG A 203 14.18 -12.46 -10.16
CA ARG A 203 14.47 -12.38 -11.60
C ARG A 203 14.14 -13.66 -12.38
N PRO A 204 14.40 -14.88 -11.88
CA PRO A 204 14.11 -16.12 -12.63
C PRO A 204 12.61 -16.46 -12.70
N CYS A 205 11.72 -15.70 -12.04
CA CYS A 205 10.29 -16.00 -11.93
C CYS A 205 9.48 -15.44 -13.13
N GLY A 206 9.91 -15.78 -14.35
CA GLY A 206 9.23 -15.40 -15.59
C GLY A 206 9.26 -13.89 -15.88
N ALA A 207 8.40 -13.45 -16.80
CA ALA A 207 8.37 -12.07 -17.29
C ALA A 207 8.09 -11.05 -16.18
N ILE A 208 7.22 -11.40 -15.21
CA ILE A 208 6.96 -10.54 -14.06
C ILE A 208 8.19 -10.40 -13.16
N GLY A 209 8.92 -11.49 -12.89
CA GLY A 209 10.14 -11.47 -12.08
C GLY A 209 11.26 -10.65 -12.71
N GLU A 210 11.46 -10.81 -14.02
CA GLU A 210 12.42 -10.00 -14.79
C GLU A 210 12.03 -8.52 -14.75
N TYR A 211 10.76 -8.21 -15.00
CA TYR A 211 10.26 -6.84 -14.98
C TYR A 211 10.47 -6.14 -13.63
N LEU A 212 10.12 -6.81 -12.53
CA LEU A 212 10.27 -6.27 -11.17
C LEU A 212 11.74 -5.89 -10.87
N CYS A 213 12.69 -6.71 -11.32
CA CYS A 213 14.11 -6.42 -11.12
C CYS A 213 14.60 -5.29 -12.03
N ASP A 214 14.20 -5.30 -13.30
CA ASP A 214 14.68 -4.32 -14.28
C ASP A 214 14.16 -2.92 -14.00
N GLN A 215 12.88 -2.79 -13.63
CA GLN A 215 12.30 -1.49 -13.30
C GLN A 215 12.92 -0.89 -12.03
N LEU A 216 13.19 -1.72 -11.02
CA LEU A 216 13.84 -1.28 -9.78
C LEU A 216 15.28 -0.86 -10.06
N ASN A 217 16.04 -1.64 -10.84
CA ASN A 217 17.40 -1.28 -11.20
C ASN A 217 17.44 -0.01 -12.05
N ALA A 218 16.50 0.17 -12.98
CA ALA A 218 16.39 1.40 -13.76
C ALA A 218 16.13 2.62 -12.86
N HIS A 219 15.19 2.51 -11.93
CA HIS A 219 14.89 3.58 -10.97
C HIS A 219 16.07 3.87 -10.05
N ALA A 220 16.82 2.86 -9.60
CA ALA A 220 18.04 3.02 -8.80
C ALA A 220 19.13 3.87 -9.49
N HIS A 221 19.09 3.97 -10.83
CA HIS A 221 20.00 4.79 -11.62
C HIS A 221 19.49 6.21 -11.92
N GLU A 222 18.28 6.57 -11.50
CA GLU A 222 17.75 7.94 -11.61
C GLU A 222 18.49 8.91 -10.67
N GLU A 223 18.38 10.21 -10.96
CA GLU A 223 19.13 11.25 -10.24
C GLU A 223 18.84 11.27 -8.73
N GLY A 224 17.57 11.06 -8.34
CA GLY A 224 17.14 11.05 -6.93
C GLY A 224 17.81 9.93 -6.13
N PRO A 225 17.56 8.65 -6.46
CA PRO A 225 18.20 7.52 -5.79
C PRO A 225 19.73 7.58 -5.81
N ARG A 226 20.36 7.99 -6.93
CA ARG A 226 21.82 8.14 -7.02
C ARG A 226 22.41 9.19 -6.07
N LYS A 227 21.67 10.24 -5.76
CA LYS A 227 22.10 11.30 -4.84
C LYS A 227 21.70 11.02 -3.38
N SER A 228 20.94 9.94 -3.15
CA SER A 228 20.50 9.57 -1.81
C SER A 228 21.68 9.09 -0.97
N SER A 229 21.93 9.73 0.17
CA SER A 229 22.91 9.26 1.15
C SER A 229 22.52 7.96 1.84
N PHE A 230 21.26 7.52 1.69
CA PHE A 230 20.71 6.33 2.33
C PHE A 230 20.87 5.07 1.46
N ARG A 231 21.12 5.21 0.16
CA ARG A 231 21.19 4.09 -0.77
C ARG A 231 22.66 3.78 -1.10
N SER A 232 23.09 2.54 -0.86
CA SER A 232 24.44 2.07 -1.19
C SER A 232 24.61 1.69 -2.66
N GLY A 233 23.50 1.44 -3.37
CA GLY A 233 23.50 0.86 -4.72
C GLY A 233 23.44 -0.67 -4.75
N GLU A 234 23.54 -1.35 -3.60
CA GLU A 234 23.44 -2.82 -3.52
C GLU A 234 22.15 -3.30 -2.83
N THR A 235 21.39 -2.38 -2.25
CA THR A 235 20.14 -2.69 -1.52
C THR A 235 19.01 -1.74 -1.89
N TRP A 236 17.79 -2.20 -1.67
CA TRP A 236 16.57 -1.41 -1.79
C TRP A 236 15.63 -1.67 -0.62
N VAL A 237 14.73 -0.74 -0.34
CA VAL A 237 13.67 -0.88 0.66
C VAL A 237 12.38 -1.23 -0.08
N LEU A 238 11.78 -2.38 0.22
CA LEU A 238 10.46 -2.76 -0.26
C LEU A 238 9.39 -2.34 0.76
N GLY A 239 9.21 -1.03 0.92
CA GLY A 239 8.49 -0.39 2.02
C GLY A 239 6.98 -0.66 2.01
N ASP A 240 6.43 -1.06 0.87
CA ASP A 240 4.99 -1.28 0.72
C ASP A 240 4.51 -2.69 1.08
N ASN A 241 5.40 -3.68 0.99
CA ASN A 241 5.11 -5.07 1.34
C ASN A 241 4.56 -5.31 2.76
N PRO A 242 4.87 -4.51 3.80
CA PRO A 242 4.20 -4.60 5.09
C PRO A 242 2.68 -4.49 5.00
N ALA A 243 2.12 -3.69 4.08
CA ALA A 243 0.67 -3.55 3.97
C ALA A 243 0.00 -4.92 3.68
N VAL A 244 0.62 -5.70 2.81
CA VAL A 244 0.23 -7.09 2.51
C VAL A 244 0.60 -8.02 3.67
N GLY A 245 1.84 -7.90 4.17
CA GLY A 245 2.41 -8.77 5.21
C GLY A 245 1.63 -8.80 6.52
N LEU A 246 1.07 -7.65 6.94
CA LEU A 246 0.24 -7.53 8.15
C LEU A 246 -1.07 -8.33 8.07
N LEU A 247 -1.51 -8.70 6.87
CA LEU A 247 -2.69 -9.53 6.66
C LEU A 247 -2.35 -11.02 6.49
N LEU A 248 -1.08 -11.37 6.33
CA LEU A 248 -0.60 -12.76 6.33
C LEU A 248 -0.50 -13.31 7.76
N GLY A 249 -0.11 -12.46 8.71
CA GLY A 249 -0.01 -12.79 10.12
C GLY A 249 -0.08 -11.55 11.01
N GLU A 250 -0.63 -11.72 12.21
CA GLU A 250 -1.01 -10.63 13.12
C GLU A 250 0.15 -9.75 13.65
N GLN A 251 1.42 -10.11 13.39
CA GLN A 251 2.61 -9.40 13.87
C GLN A 251 2.50 -8.99 15.35
N ARG A 252 2.09 -9.94 16.21
CA ARG A 252 1.78 -9.69 17.63
C ARG A 252 2.94 -9.01 18.35
N PHE A 253 2.61 -8.09 19.26
CA PHE A 253 3.55 -7.35 20.10
C PHE A 253 4.49 -6.39 19.34
N ARG A 254 4.18 -6.05 18.10
CA ARG A 254 4.96 -5.11 17.27
C ARG A 254 4.26 -3.78 16.99
N PHE A 255 3.21 -3.48 17.76
CA PHE A 255 2.44 -2.25 17.61
C PHE A 255 1.93 -1.77 18.96
N ASP A 256 1.64 -0.47 19.00
CA ASP A 256 1.02 0.22 20.11
C ASP A 256 -0.28 0.88 19.65
N TRP A 257 -1.22 1.09 20.57
CA TRP A 257 -2.40 1.91 20.33
C TRP A 257 -2.12 3.34 20.79
N VAL A 258 -2.06 4.26 19.84
CA VAL A 258 -1.67 5.66 20.08
C VAL A 258 -2.83 6.57 19.67
N PRO A 259 -3.26 7.54 20.51
CA PRO A 259 -4.21 8.56 20.08
C PRO A 259 -3.76 9.21 18.76
N ALA A 260 -4.64 9.23 17.75
CA ALA A 260 -4.27 9.75 16.45
C ALA A 260 -3.80 11.22 16.54
N PRO A 261 -2.63 11.58 16.01
CA PRO A 261 -2.15 12.96 16.02
C PRO A 261 -2.95 13.81 15.02
N LEU A 262 -2.86 15.14 15.18
CA LEU A 262 -3.05 16.04 14.05
C LEU A 262 -1.73 16.23 13.33
N ILE A 263 -1.77 16.46 12.02
CA ILE A 263 -0.58 16.69 11.21
C ILE A 263 -0.48 18.17 10.87
N SER A 264 0.64 18.79 11.24
CA SER A 264 0.96 20.17 10.89
C SER A 264 1.45 20.30 9.44
N ALA A 265 1.60 21.54 8.96
CA ALA A 265 2.06 21.81 7.59
C ALA A 265 3.50 21.33 7.32
N ASP A 266 4.34 21.23 8.36
CA ASP A 266 5.70 20.68 8.33
C ASP A 266 5.75 19.16 8.62
N MET A 267 4.59 18.48 8.61
CA MET A 267 4.44 17.03 8.82
C MET A 267 4.83 16.54 10.23
N THR A 268 4.93 17.45 11.20
CA THR A 268 5.12 17.06 12.60
C THR A 268 3.79 16.61 13.22
N TYR A 269 3.89 15.74 14.22
CA TYR A 269 2.73 15.19 14.91
C TYR A 269 2.37 16.05 16.12
N VAL A 270 1.14 16.55 16.11
CA VAL A 270 0.55 17.31 17.21
C VAL A 270 -0.36 16.38 18.01
N HIS A 271 0.15 15.93 19.16
CA HIS A 271 -0.56 15.02 20.07
C HIS A 271 -1.57 15.78 20.92
N THR A 272 -2.81 15.84 20.47
CA THR A 272 -3.91 16.49 21.22
C THR A 272 -4.49 15.60 22.31
N GLY A 273 -4.37 14.27 22.16
CA GLY A 273 -5.03 13.29 23.02
C GLY A 273 -6.55 13.20 22.84
N LEU A 274 -7.11 13.89 21.84
CA LEU A 274 -8.56 13.99 21.63
C LEU A 274 -9.10 13.01 20.60
N ASN A 275 -8.27 12.55 19.66
CA ASN A 275 -8.69 11.63 18.62
C ASN A 275 -8.63 10.18 19.11
N ARG A 276 -9.42 9.32 18.49
CA ARG A 276 -9.43 7.88 18.78
C ARG A 276 -8.05 7.24 18.54
N PRO A 277 -7.72 6.15 19.25
CA PRO A 277 -6.45 5.48 19.06
C PRO A 277 -6.36 4.79 17.68
N VAL A 278 -5.19 4.86 17.09
CA VAL A 278 -4.77 4.12 15.90
C VAL A 278 -3.74 3.07 16.28
N ARG A 279 -3.65 2.01 15.47
CA ARG A 279 -2.61 0.99 15.65
C ARG A 279 -1.35 1.47 14.95
N VAL A 280 -0.28 1.74 15.68
CA VAL A 280 1.01 2.20 15.13
C VAL A 280 2.02 1.08 15.28
N TYR A 281 2.55 0.60 14.16
CA TYR A 281 3.62 -0.40 14.21
C TYR A 281 4.94 0.22 14.64
N ASN A 282 5.71 -0.53 15.41
CA ASN A 282 7.07 -0.18 15.86
C ASN A 282 8.14 -1.12 15.30
N SER A 283 7.75 -2.29 14.76
CA SER A 283 8.60 -3.22 14.03
C SER A 283 7.78 -4.15 13.14
N ILE A 284 8.45 -4.90 12.27
CA ILE A 284 7.83 -5.92 11.40
C ILE A 284 8.77 -7.12 11.24
N ASP A 285 8.21 -8.31 11.03
CA ASP A 285 8.99 -9.50 10.64
C ASP A 285 9.24 -9.48 9.13
N SER A 286 10.27 -8.75 8.71
CA SER A 286 10.63 -8.62 7.28
C SER A 286 10.96 -9.95 6.63
N ARG A 287 11.57 -10.89 7.37
CA ARG A 287 11.91 -12.22 6.85
C ARG A 287 10.66 -12.97 6.40
N VAL A 288 9.61 -13.04 7.22
CA VAL A 288 8.37 -13.74 6.83
C VAL A 288 7.73 -13.09 5.61
N ILE A 289 7.68 -11.76 5.57
CA ILE A 289 7.01 -11.01 4.50
C ILE A 289 7.75 -11.18 3.18
N LEU A 290 9.09 -11.05 3.18
CA LEU A 290 9.92 -11.21 1.98
C LEU A 290 9.97 -12.66 1.49
N GLU A 291 10.19 -13.62 2.38
CA GLU A 291 10.25 -15.04 2.00
C GLU A 291 8.91 -15.56 1.50
N ASP A 292 7.79 -15.06 2.03
CA ASP A 292 6.47 -15.34 1.48
C ASP A 292 6.34 -14.83 0.03
N MET A 293 6.74 -13.58 -0.24
CA MET A 293 6.71 -13.02 -1.59
C MET A 293 7.60 -13.83 -2.57
N PHE A 294 8.84 -14.11 -2.19
CA PHE A 294 9.77 -14.88 -3.01
C PHE A 294 9.24 -16.29 -3.31
N ALA A 295 8.69 -16.97 -2.30
CA ALA A 295 8.10 -18.30 -2.46
C ALA A 295 6.88 -18.27 -3.39
N LYS A 296 5.98 -17.29 -3.23
CA LYS A 296 4.80 -17.13 -4.08
C LYS A 296 5.16 -16.90 -5.55
N LEU A 297 6.11 -16.00 -5.82
CA LEU A 297 6.62 -15.74 -7.17
C LEU A 297 7.20 -17.01 -7.82
N LYS A 298 8.05 -17.74 -7.10
CA LYS A 298 8.66 -18.97 -7.60
C LYS A 298 7.63 -20.07 -7.85
N LEU A 299 6.64 -20.21 -6.97
CA LEU A 299 5.56 -21.19 -7.13
C LEU A 299 4.65 -20.83 -8.31
N PHE A 300 4.31 -19.55 -8.48
CA PHE A 300 3.55 -19.05 -9.61
C PHE A 300 4.26 -19.33 -10.94
N ALA A 301 5.53 -18.92 -11.06
CA ALA A 301 6.34 -19.11 -12.27
C ALA A 301 6.63 -20.60 -12.59
N SER A 302 6.49 -21.51 -11.64
CA SER A 302 6.62 -22.95 -11.92
C SER A 302 5.40 -23.56 -12.61
N LYS A 303 4.30 -22.81 -12.71
CA LYS A 303 2.99 -23.26 -13.21
C LYS A 303 2.50 -22.48 -14.44
N HIS A 304 3.07 -21.30 -14.67
CA HIS A 304 2.71 -20.35 -15.72
C HIS A 304 3.99 -19.90 -16.43
#